data_AF-A0A8T8D564-F1
#
_entry.id   AF-A0A8T8D564-F1
#
_cell.length_a   1.000
_cell.length_b   1.000
_cell.length_c   1.000
_cell.angle_alpha   90.00
_cell.angle_beta   90.00
_cell.angle_gamma   90.00
#
_symmetry.space_group_name_H-M   'P 1'
#
loop_
_entity.id
_entity.type
_entity.pdbx_description
1 polymer ?
#
loop_
_entity_poly.entity_id
_entity_poly.type
_entity_poly.pdbx_seq_one_letter_code
_entity_poly.pdbx_strand_id
1 'polypeptide(L)'
;MRNLFERAARSDVTLVVTPVVVFETLLMLSGFDLPPREAAGLVERVLALPGVECEDEEHVLYALSRYSKKLDFVDGYLASRSQTTPYRVASNDRDLKRLAARLAEW
;
A
#
# COMPACT_ATOMS: atom_id res chain seq x y z
N MET A 1 2.43 -16.66 -14.94
CA MET A 1 2.30 -15.24 -14.59
C MET A 1 2.35 -14.29 -15.78
N ARG A 2 3.32 -14.39 -16.71
CA ARG A 2 3.42 -13.46 -17.87
C ARG A 2 2.13 -13.35 -18.69
N ASN A 3 1.48 -14.49 -18.93
CA ASN A 3 0.18 -14.54 -19.61
C ASN A 3 -0.95 -13.79 -18.88
N LEU A 4 -0.89 -13.68 -17.54
CA LEU A 4 -1.97 -13.06 -16.75
C LEU A 4 -1.96 -11.52 -16.87
N PHE A 5 -0.81 -10.89 -16.73
CA PHE A 5 -0.67 -9.44 -16.94
C PHE A 5 -0.90 -9.04 -18.40
N GLU A 6 -0.49 -9.88 -19.36
CA GLU A 6 -0.80 -9.67 -20.77
C GLU A 6 -2.31 -9.74 -21.05
N ARG A 7 -3.03 -10.66 -20.39
CA ARG A 7 -4.50 -10.74 -20.45
C ARG A 7 -5.16 -9.54 -19.80
N ALA A 8 -4.65 -9.08 -18.65
CA ALA A 8 -5.14 -7.87 -17.99
C ALA A 8 -4.97 -6.63 -18.87
N ALA A 9 -3.80 -6.47 -19.51
CA ALA A 9 -3.51 -5.37 -20.41
C ALA A 9 -4.39 -5.34 -21.68
N ARG A 10 -4.97 -6.49 -22.07
CA ARG A 10 -5.94 -6.60 -23.17
C ARG A 10 -7.41 -6.48 -22.71
N SER A 11 -7.64 -6.23 -21.42
CA SER A 11 -8.96 -6.26 -20.79
C SER A 11 -9.67 -7.62 -20.87
N ASP A 12 -8.92 -8.71 -21.06
CA ASP A 12 -9.45 -10.09 -21.03
C ASP A 12 -9.85 -10.51 -19.59
N VAL A 13 -9.21 -9.88 -18.59
CA VAL A 13 -9.44 -10.07 -17.15
C VAL A 13 -9.14 -8.76 -16.42
N THR A 14 -9.69 -8.59 -15.20
CA THR A 14 -9.26 -7.56 -14.25
C THR A 14 -8.51 -8.21 -13.10
N LEU A 15 -7.36 -7.65 -12.73
CA LEU A 15 -6.59 -8.04 -11.56
C LEU A 15 -6.88 -7.07 -10.42
N VAL A 16 -7.58 -7.54 -9.40
CA VAL A 16 -7.85 -6.76 -8.20
C VAL A 16 -6.73 -7.01 -7.19
N VAL A 17 -6.08 -5.93 -6.75
CA VAL A 17 -5.00 -5.95 -5.77
C VAL A 17 -5.50 -5.34 -4.47
N THR A 18 -5.40 -6.08 -3.39
CA THR A 18 -5.84 -5.64 -2.06
C THR A 18 -4.67 -5.04 -1.27
N PRO A 19 -4.91 -4.22 -0.24
CA PRO A 19 -3.84 -3.65 0.59
C PRO A 19 -2.94 -4.71 1.23
N VAL A 20 -3.49 -5.89 1.57
CA VAL A 20 -2.69 -6.99 2.14
C VAL A 20 -1.72 -7.58 1.11
N VAL A 21 -2.13 -7.70 -0.16
CA VAL A 21 -1.25 -8.16 -1.23
C VAL A 21 -0.12 -7.15 -1.48
N VAL A 22 -0.40 -5.85 -1.39
CA VAL A 22 0.62 -4.81 -1.46
C VAL A 22 1.63 -4.97 -0.33
N PHE A 23 1.15 -5.13 0.90
CA PHE A 23 2.01 -5.33 2.07
C PHE A 23 2.91 -6.57 1.94
N GLU A 24 2.34 -7.72 1.58
CA GLU A 24 3.12 -8.95 1.36
C GLU A 24 4.15 -8.81 0.23
N THR A 25 3.79 -8.08 -0.84
CA THR A 25 4.74 -7.80 -1.93
C THR A 25 5.92 -6.96 -1.43
N LEU A 26 5.67 -5.92 -0.63
CA LEU A 26 6.72 -5.11 -0.02
C LEU A 26 7.59 -5.94 0.93
N LEU A 27 7.00 -6.80 1.75
CA LEU A 27 7.74 -7.74 2.61
C LEU A 27 8.64 -8.66 1.77
N MET A 28 8.12 -9.24 0.69
CA MET A 28 8.90 -10.10 -0.18
C MET A 28 10.08 -9.35 -0.83
N LEU A 29 9.84 -8.15 -1.36
CA LEU A 29 10.89 -7.30 -1.95
C LEU A 29 11.94 -6.89 -0.91
N SER A 30 11.54 -6.62 0.33
CA SER A 30 12.47 -6.34 1.42
C SER A 30 13.38 -7.53 1.75
N GLY A 31 12.88 -8.77 1.60
CA GLY A 31 13.68 -9.99 1.75
C GLY A 31 14.75 -10.18 0.67
N PHE A 32 14.68 -9.42 -0.41
CA PHE A 32 15.72 -9.30 -1.45
C PHE A 32 16.60 -8.05 -1.27
N ASP A 33 16.60 -7.45 -0.08
CA ASP A 33 17.37 -6.24 0.25
C ASP A 33 17.07 -5.01 -0.63
N LEU A 34 15.88 -4.98 -1.24
CA LEU A 34 15.50 -3.88 -2.12
C LEU A 34 15.20 -2.61 -1.30
N PRO A 35 15.76 -1.44 -1.66
CA PRO A 35 15.49 -0.21 -0.93
C PRO A 35 13.99 0.14 -0.93
N PRO A 36 13.41 0.64 0.19
CA PRO A 36 11.97 0.94 0.29
C PRO A 36 11.43 1.85 -0.81
N ARG A 37 12.24 2.84 -1.24
CA ARG A 37 11.90 3.74 -2.35
C ARG A 37 11.78 3.02 -3.69
N GLU A 38 12.65 2.04 -3.94
CA GLU A 38 12.64 1.26 -5.18
C GLU A 38 11.50 0.24 -5.16
N ALA A 39 11.28 -0.43 -4.03
CA ALA A 39 10.15 -1.35 -3.85
C ALA A 39 8.81 -0.63 -4.02
N ALA A 40 8.62 0.55 -3.40
CA ALA A 40 7.42 1.36 -3.62
C ALA A 40 7.21 1.69 -5.10
N GLY A 41 8.24 2.18 -5.78
CA GLY A 41 8.15 2.53 -7.21
C GLY A 41 7.93 1.34 -8.15
N LEU A 42 8.31 0.11 -7.77
CA LEU A 42 7.93 -1.10 -8.50
C LEU A 42 6.45 -1.42 -8.32
N VAL A 43 5.97 -1.39 -7.08
CA VAL A 43 4.55 -1.65 -6.78
C VAL A 43 3.65 -0.60 -7.44
N GLU A 44 3.97 0.68 -7.32
CA GLU A 44 3.22 1.77 -7.98
C GLU A 44 3.12 1.55 -9.50
N ARG A 45 4.20 1.11 -10.15
CA ARG A 45 4.19 0.77 -11.58
C ARG A 45 3.27 -0.40 -11.92
N VAL A 46 3.18 -1.40 -11.04
CA VAL A 46 2.26 -2.53 -11.22
C VAL A 46 0.81 -2.08 -11.04
N LEU A 47 0.51 -1.28 -10.02
CA LEU A 47 -0.83 -0.74 -9.77
C LEU A 47 -1.31 0.17 -10.90
N ALA A 48 -0.39 0.87 -11.58
CA ALA A 48 -0.71 1.72 -12.73
C ALA A 48 -0.90 0.97 -14.06
N LEU A 49 -0.78 -0.37 -14.09
CA LEU A 49 -0.96 -1.13 -15.32
C LEU A 49 -2.44 -1.19 -15.75
N PRO A 50 -2.73 -1.12 -17.06
CA PRO A 50 -4.08 -1.38 -17.56
C PRO A 50 -4.60 -2.75 -17.13
N GLY A 51 -5.85 -2.81 -16.68
CA GLY A 51 -6.49 -4.03 -16.18
C GLY A 51 -6.08 -4.42 -14.75
N VAL A 52 -5.37 -3.53 -14.02
CA VAL A 52 -5.14 -3.66 -12.58
C VAL A 52 -6.02 -2.64 -11.86
N GLU A 53 -6.75 -3.11 -10.85
CA GLU A 53 -7.53 -2.28 -9.92
C GLU A 53 -6.96 -2.45 -8.51
N CYS A 54 -6.85 -1.36 -7.76
CA CYS A 54 -6.39 -1.41 -6.38
C CYS A 54 -7.55 -1.10 -5.44
N GLU A 55 -7.82 -2.00 -4.49
CA GLU A 55 -8.72 -1.68 -3.38
C GLU A 55 -8.11 -0.60 -2.49
N ASP A 56 -8.93 0.34 -2.03
CA ASP A 56 -8.51 1.48 -1.20
C ASP A 56 -7.31 2.24 -1.82
N GLU A 57 -7.30 2.41 -3.14
CA GLU A 57 -6.17 2.95 -3.92
C GLU A 57 -5.57 4.24 -3.34
N GLU A 58 -6.39 5.22 -2.98
CA GLU A 58 -5.92 6.48 -2.37
C GLU A 58 -5.07 6.23 -1.12
N HIS A 59 -5.51 5.31 -0.25
CA HIS A 59 -4.83 4.97 0.99
C HIS A 59 -3.58 4.12 0.76
N VAL A 60 -3.63 3.22 -0.22
CA VAL A 60 -2.47 2.42 -0.65
C VAL A 60 -1.39 3.32 -1.24
N LEU A 61 -1.73 4.24 -2.15
CA LEU A 61 -0.78 5.18 -2.73
C LEU A 61 -0.20 6.13 -1.68
N TYR A 62 -1.02 6.60 -0.74
CA TYR A 62 -0.52 7.35 0.41
C TYR A 62 0.50 6.52 1.19
N ALA A 63 0.18 5.27 1.53
CA ALA A 63 1.04 4.39 2.30
C ALA A 63 2.36 4.09 1.58
N LEU A 64 2.34 3.82 0.27
CA LEU A 64 3.53 3.65 -0.57
C LEU A 64 4.41 4.91 -0.55
N SER A 65 3.81 6.10 -0.61
CA SER A 65 4.55 7.37 -0.50
C SER A 65 5.27 7.53 0.85
N ARG A 66 4.70 7.02 1.95
CA ARG A 66 5.33 7.01 3.28
C ARG A 66 6.40 5.94 3.39
N TYR A 67 6.10 4.75 2.88
CA TYR A 67 7.05 3.63 2.82
C TYR A 67 8.32 4.00 2.04
N SER A 68 8.19 4.73 0.93
CA SER A 68 9.35 5.24 0.17
C SER A 68 10.31 6.11 0.98
N LYS A 69 9.83 6.70 2.09
CA LYS A 69 10.56 7.54 3.04
C LYS A 69 10.97 6.77 4.30
N LYS A 70 10.99 5.43 4.25
CA LYS A 70 11.36 4.51 5.33
C LYS A 70 10.40 4.51 6.53
N LEU A 71 9.12 4.79 6.29
CA LEU A 71 8.06 4.54 7.27
C LEU A 71 7.42 3.17 7.01
N ASP A 72 6.72 2.62 8.00
CA ASP A 72 5.97 1.38 7.79
C ASP A 72 4.76 1.60 6.87
N PHE A 73 4.46 0.61 6.02
CA PHE A 73 3.35 0.69 5.07
C PHE A 73 2.00 0.63 5.79
N VAL A 74 1.84 -0.26 6.77
CA VAL A 74 0.60 -0.44 7.53
C VAL A 74 0.30 0.82 8.32
N ASP A 75 1.30 1.44 8.93
CA ASP A 75 1.14 2.72 9.61
C ASP A 75 0.67 3.83 8.67
N GLY A 76 1.28 3.93 7.49
CA GLY A 76 0.87 4.88 6.46
C GLY A 76 -0.58 4.65 6.02
N TYR A 77 -0.96 3.39 5.81
CA TYR A 77 -2.31 3.01 5.39
C TYR A 77 -3.36 3.33 6.47
N LEU A 78 -3.12 2.92 7.71
CA LEU A 78 -4.00 3.20 8.84
C LEU A 78 -4.14 4.70 9.11
N ALA A 79 -3.03 5.45 9.03
CA ALA A 79 -3.06 6.90 9.19
C ALA A 79 -3.97 7.55 8.13
N SER A 80 -3.79 7.20 6.85
CA SER A 80 -4.60 7.72 5.74
C SER A 80 -6.08 7.39 5.92
N ARG A 81 -6.41 6.12 6.18
CA ARG A 81 -7.78 5.66 6.43
C ARG A 81 -8.45 6.41 7.58
N SER A 82 -7.73 6.60 8.69
CA SER A 82 -8.29 7.27 9.87
C SER A 82 -8.59 8.76 9.64
N GLN A 83 -7.99 9.38 8.64
CA GLN A 83 -8.22 10.79 8.30
C GLN A 83 -9.49 10.98 7.48
N THR A 84 -9.85 10.01 6.64
CA THR A 84 -11.02 10.06 5.73
C THR A 84 -12.26 9.34 6.26
N THR A 85 -12.11 8.52 7.31
CA THR A 85 -13.21 7.73 7.90
C THR A 85 -13.47 8.10 9.36
N PRO A 86 -14.63 7.75 9.93
CA PRO A 86 -14.94 8.03 11.34
C PRO A 86 -14.21 7.10 12.33
N TYR A 87 -13.43 6.14 11.84
CA TYR A 87 -12.74 5.18 12.69
C TYR A 87 -11.46 5.77 13.30
N ARG A 88 -11.11 5.30 14.50
CA ARG A 88 -9.88 5.66 15.20
C ARG A 88 -8.93 4.47 15.26
N VAL A 89 -7.63 4.75 15.19
CA VAL A 89 -6.58 3.74 15.24
C VAL A 89 -6.21 3.47 16.69
N ALA A 90 -6.46 2.23 17.05
CA ALA A 90 -6.04 1.56 18.25
C ALA A 90 -4.57 1.13 18.11
N SER A 91 -3.59 1.86 18.67
CA SER A 91 -2.18 1.45 18.61
C SER A 91 -1.30 2.02 19.74
N ASN A 92 -0.23 1.30 20.07
CA ASN A 92 0.87 1.78 20.91
C ASN A 92 2.04 2.36 20.09
N ASP A 93 1.95 2.34 18.76
CA ASP A 93 2.99 2.87 17.88
C ASP A 93 2.98 4.40 17.89
N ARG A 94 4.13 5.00 18.21
CA ARG A 94 4.32 6.45 18.25
C ARG A 94 4.48 7.05 16.85
N ASP A 95 4.85 6.27 15.85
CA ASP A 95 5.02 6.74 14.48
C ASP A 95 3.68 7.04 13.81
N LEU A 96 2.60 6.36 14.21
CA LEU A 96 1.23 6.73 13.83
C LEU A 96 0.86 8.16 14.26
N LYS A 97 1.36 8.64 15.40
CA LYS A 97 1.17 10.03 15.83
C LYS A 97 1.88 11.00 14.89
N ARG A 98 3.09 10.64 14.40
CA ARG A 98 3.85 11.46 13.43
C ARG A 98 3.17 11.52 12.06
N LEU A 99 2.43 10.47 11.71
CA LEU A 99 1.60 10.39 10.51
C LEU A 99 0.23 11.08 10.64
N ALA A 100 -0.03 11.73 11.79
CA ALA A 100 -1.31 12.36 12.09
C ALA A 100 -2.50 11.39 11.99
N ALA A 101 -2.30 10.12 12.38
CA ALA A 101 -3.39 9.17 12.52
C ALA A 101 -4.36 9.64 13.63
N ARG A 102 -5.67 9.43 13.44
CA ARG A 102 -6.66 9.67 14.49
C ARG A 102 -6.63 8.52 15.49
N LEU A 103 -5.91 8.69 16.60
CA LEU A 103 -5.76 7.64 17.62
C LEU A 103 -7.02 7.49 18.49
N ALA A 104 -7.26 6.25 18.94
CA ALA A 104 -8.23 5.94 19.99
C ALA A 104 -7.61 6.19 21.38
N GLU A 105 -8.43 6.62 22.33
CA GLU A 105 -8.07 6.61 23.75
C GLU A 105 -8.58 5.31 24.36
N TRP A 106 -7.74 4.63 25.13
CA TRP A 106 -8.04 3.36 25.78
C TRP A 106 -7.29 3.20 27.10
#